data_AF-A0A1M8A449-F1
#
_entry.id   AF-A0A1M8A449-F1
#
_cell.length_a   1.000
_cell.length_b   1.000
_cell.length_c   1.000
_cell.angle_alpha   90.00
_cell.angle_beta   90.00
_cell.angle_gamma   90.00
#
_symmetry.space_group_name_H-M   'P 1'
#
loop_
_entity.id
_entity.type
_entity.pdbx_description
1 polymer ?
#
loop_
_entity_poly.entity_id
_entity_poly.type
_entity_poly.pdbx_seq_one_letter_code
_entity_poly.pdbx_strand_id
1 'polypeptide(L)'
;MEWEDGLLGITLEDSDDDAREAKKDRKQKRIRQAFLHARDTYTAKLDTNEWFREGLTLRSVDEMDMDTRSSQRIQAILNLYYYRKEYQLAWVWSRALLRRLYVLGEEVRWYHGRPAFRTPVATDKAALLHSNSAVAKETLDTALRCILHHNIPLEEAEPVLAAGFEKARLPTNNYAILWHDGKSDEKETKACAWTHNPGLCLSLGDACQAMDLARPAVEAYALAAGARGPHWRICAQLLHSLCDMVKKEPASSVDSLRVLARACATCALSSCPSKLRQTLLHDILSFPWMSVQNDKIAETDSWDEPAIVSAAPELPRETYLALSYSLKRRGEIAALSQRLPDMVSMTRDLLQNGSADSFALEEDDLAESAPRSVRAL
;
A
#
# COMPACT_ATOMS: atom_id res chain seq x y z
N MET A 1 68.10 -53.53 -16.44
CA MET A 1 67.93 -54.13 -15.11
C MET A 1 66.98 -53.18 -14.39
N GLU A 2 65.69 -53.23 -14.70
CA GLU A 2 64.67 -54.25 -14.36
C GLU A 2 63.78 -53.66 -13.27
N TRP A 3 62.51 -53.55 -13.63
CA TRP A 3 61.37 -53.20 -12.82
C TRP A 3 60.93 -54.47 -12.05
N GLU A 4 60.50 -54.32 -10.79
CA GLU A 4 59.46 -55.09 -10.08
C GLU A 4 59.49 -54.64 -8.60
N ASP A 5 58.45 -53.93 -8.13
CA ASP A 5 57.20 -54.42 -7.52
C ASP A 5 57.36 -54.96 -6.09
N GLY A 6 56.62 -54.36 -5.15
CA GLY A 6 56.67 -54.74 -3.74
C GLY A 6 55.88 -53.83 -2.81
N LEU A 7 54.58 -53.73 -3.02
CA LEU A 7 53.56 -53.25 -2.06
C LEU A 7 53.87 -53.64 -0.61
N LEU A 8 53.79 -52.66 0.31
CA LEU A 8 53.05 -52.82 1.57
C LEU A 8 52.50 -51.44 1.95
N GLY A 9 51.22 -51.25 1.67
CA GLY A 9 50.46 -50.07 2.01
C GLY A 9 50.36 -49.89 3.52
N ILE A 10 50.73 -48.71 3.98
CA ILE A 10 50.24 -48.16 5.24
C ILE A 10 49.29 -47.03 4.82
N THR A 11 47.99 -47.33 4.92
CA THR A 11 46.91 -46.36 4.82
C THR A 11 47.12 -45.29 5.88
N LEU A 12 47.63 -44.13 5.46
CA LEU A 12 47.76 -42.91 6.28
C LEU A 12 46.55 -41.99 6.15
N GLU A 13 45.39 -42.53 5.73
CA GLU A 13 44.16 -41.75 5.52
C GLU A 13 43.11 -41.92 6.64
N ASP A 14 43.22 -42.94 7.50
CA ASP A 14 42.20 -43.21 8.54
C ASP A 14 42.36 -42.37 9.83
N SER A 15 43.57 -41.88 10.15
CA SER A 15 43.81 -41.22 11.45
C SER A 15 43.26 -39.79 11.55
N ASP A 16 43.09 -39.13 10.41
CA ASP A 16 42.59 -37.75 10.33
C ASP A 16 41.05 -37.70 10.39
N ASP A 17 40.39 -38.75 9.90
CA ASP A 17 38.93 -38.86 9.92
C ASP A 17 38.39 -39.20 11.32
N ASP A 18 39.06 -40.10 12.06
CA ASP A 18 38.73 -40.38 13.46
C ASP A 18 38.88 -39.13 14.36
N ALA A 19 39.92 -38.33 14.13
CA ALA A 19 40.14 -37.07 14.84
C ALA A 19 39.07 -36.02 14.49
N ARG A 20 38.64 -35.96 13.22
CA ARG A 20 37.55 -35.08 12.78
C ARG A 20 36.19 -35.51 13.33
N GLU A 21 35.94 -36.80 13.40
CA GLU A 21 34.71 -37.38 13.93
C GLU A 21 34.61 -37.16 15.45
N ALA A 22 35.68 -37.41 16.19
CA ALA A 22 35.77 -37.09 17.62
C ALA A 22 35.57 -35.58 17.91
N LYS A 23 36.05 -34.69 17.03
CA LYS A 23 35.85 -33.24 17.16
C LYS A 23 34.40 -32.82 16.86
N LYS A 24 33.75 -33.45 15.87
CA LYS A 24 32.32 -33.26 15.58
C LYS A 24 31.46 -33.72 16.75
N ASP A 25 31.77 -34.87 17.34
CA ASP A 25 31.07 -35.43 18.50
C ASP A 25 31.18 -34.54 19.72
N ARG A 26 32.37 -34.01 20.02
CA ARG A 26 32.56 -33.05 21.12
C ARG A 26 31.75 -31.78 20.90
N LYS A 27 31.72 -31.27 19.67
CA LYS A 27 30.91 -30.08 19.32
C LYS A 27 29.42 -30.37 19.47
N GLN A 28 28.93 -31.51 19.00
CA GLN A 28 27.53 -31.91 19.13
C GLN A 28 27.13 -32.11 20.60
N LYS A 29 27.96 -32.78 21.41
CA LYS A 29 27.73 -32.92 22.86
C LYS A 29 27.65 -31.56 23.55
N ARG A 30 28.55 -30.63 23.21
CA ARG A 30 28.53 -29.27 23.77
C ARG A 30 27.28 -28.49 23.37
N ILE A 31 26.88 -28.55 22.10
CA ILE A 31 25.64 -27.90 21.62
C ILE A 31 24.42 -28.52 22.30
N ARG A 32 24.37 -29.86 22.42
CA ARG A 32 23.28 -30.58 23.08
C ARG A 32 23.19 -30.23 24.56
N GLN A 33 24.32 -30.17 25.26
CA GLN A 33 24.36 -29.74 26.66
C GLN A 33 23.92 -28.29 26.82
N ALA A 34 24.37 -27.38 25.94
CA ALA A 34 23.91 -26.00 25.95
C ALA A 34 22.41 -25.88 25.67
N PHE A 35 21.87 -26.69 24.75
CA PHE A 35 20.44 -26.73 24.46
C PHE A 35 19.62 -27.29 25.63
N LEU A 36 20.06 -28.39 26.26
CA LEU A 36 19.39 -28.97 27.42
C LEU A 36 19.42 -27.99 28.60
N HIS A 37 20.58 -27.38 28.86
CA HIS A 37 20.71 -26.35 29.87
C HIS A 37 19.80 -25.14 29.58
N ALA A 38 19.78 -24.65 28.34
CA ALA A 38 18.89 -23.57 27.93
C ALA A 38 17.42 -23.99 28.12
N ARG A 39 17.01 -25.18 27.69
CA ARG A 39 15.64 -25.68 27.89
C ARG A 39 15.26 -25.74 29.37
N ASP A 40 16.14 -26.23 30.23
CA ASP A 40 15.85 -26.43 31.65
C ASP A 40 15.89 -25.10 32.44
N THR A 41 16.61 -24.10 31.94
CA THR A 41 16.73 -22.77 32.59
C THR A 41 15.92 -21.66 31.89
N TYR A 42 15.39 -21.92 30.70
CA TYR A 42 14.62 -20.95 29.94
C TYR A 42 13.28 -20.74 30.61
N THR A 43 13.15 -19.61 31.29
CA THR A 43 11.86 -19.07 31.65
C THR A 43 11.34 -18.31 30.44
N ALA A 44 10.25 -18.80 29.85
CA ALA A 44 9.59 -18.09 28.76
C ALA A 44 9.29 -16.67 29.22
N LYS A 45 9.81 -15.69 28.46
CA LYS A 45 9.46 -14.30 28.70
C LYS A 45 7.98 -14.15 28.36
N LEU A 46 7.16 -14.11 29.40
CA LEU A 46 5.73 -13.81 29.24
C LEU A 46 5.65 -12.33 28.90
N ASP A 47 5.40 -12.04 27.63
CA ASP A 47 5.16 -10.69 27.15
C ASP A 47 3.77 -10.23 27.61
N THR A 48 3.67 -9.85 28.88
CA THR A 48 2.43 -9.30 29.45
C THR A 48 2.20 -7.87 28.94
N ASN A 49 0.94 -7.41 28.95
CA ASN A 49 0.63 -6.01 28.63
C ASN A 49 1.39 -5.03 29.55
N GLU A 50 1.65 -5.43 30.79
CA GLU A 50 2.42 -4.68 31.78
C GLU A 50 3.89 -4.58 31.35
N TRP A 51 4.50 -5.68 30.88
CA TRP A 51 5.88 -5.67 30.36
C TRP A 51 6.04 -4.69 29.20
N PHE A 52 5.06 -4.62 28.29
CA PHE A 52 5.08 -3.63 27.21
C PHE A 52 4.95 -2.20 27.73
N ARG A 53 4.25 -1.95 28.85
CA ARG A 53 3.99 -0.61 29.37
C ARG A 53 4.96 -0.15 30.46
N GLU A 54 5.77 -1.04 31.02
CA GLU A 54 6.64 -0.76 32.16
C GLU A 54 7.65 0.38 31.89
N GLY A 55 7.52 1.49 32.62
CA GLY A 55 8.38 2.67 32.43
C GLY A 55 8.07 3.50 31.18
N LEU A 56 7.02 3.17 30.42
CA LEU A 56 6.56 3.99 29.30
C LEU A 56 5.36 4.85 29.70
N THR A 57 5.57 6.14 29.63
CA THR A 57 4.53 7.17 29.68
C THR A 57 4.63 8.02 28.43
N LEU A 58 3.58 8.78 28.09
CA LEU A 58 3.65 9.67 26.93
C LEU A 58 4.82 10.67 27.06
N ARG A 59 5.05 11.20 28.27
CA ARG A 59 6.18 12.10 28.57
C ARG A 59 7.53 11.41 28.36
N SER A 60 7.65 10.15 28.77
CA SER A 60 8.91 9.44 28.59
C SER A 60 9.22 9.16 27.13
N VAL A 61 8.24 9.10 26.22
CA VAL A 61 8.52 8.94 24.78
C VAL A 61 9.29 10.14 24.23
N ASP A 62 8.98 11.35 24.71
CA ASP A 62 9.65 12.58 24.27
C ASP A 62 11.09 12.65 24.80
N GLU A 63 11.33 12.14 26.01
CA GLU A 63 12.61 12.26 26.72
C GLU A 63 13.55 11.05 26.53
N MET A 64 13.03 9.90 26.09
CA MET A 64 13.79 8.66 26.01
C MET A 64 14.74 8.63 24.79
N ASP A 65 15.88 7.98 24.98
CA ASP A 65 16.76 7.58 23.88
C ASP A 65 16.10 6.46 23.07
N MET A 66 15.74 6.78 21.82
CA MET A 66 15.02 5.87 20.94
C MET A 66 15.94 4.83 20.32
N ASP A 67 16.23 3.78 21.08
CA ASP A 67 16.81 2.57 20.51
C ASP A 67 15.77 1.77 19.70
N THR A 68 16.27 0.80 18.93
CA THR A 68 15.43 -0.06 18.09
C THR A 68 14.42 -0.85 18.92
N ARG A 69 14.80 -1.28 20.13
CA ARG A 69 13.93 -2.09 21.00
C ARG A 69 12.76 -1.27 21.54
N SER A 70 13.02 -0.04 21.98
CA SER A 70 12.01 0.82 22.57
C SER A 70 11.02 1.33 21.53
N SER A 71 11.50 1.70 20.34
CA SER A 71 10.63 2.04 19.20
C SER A 71 9.70 0.88 18.81
N GLN A 72 10.22 -0.34 18.68
CA GLN A 72 9.41 -1.54 18.41
C GLN A 72 8.39 -1.83 19.52
N ARG A 73 8.79 -1.65 20.78
CA ARG A 73 7.91 -1.87 21.94
C ARG A 73 6.74 -0.89 21.95
N ILE A 74 7.01 0.40 21.70
CA ILE A 74 5.96 1.42 21.57
C ILE A 74 5.04 1.09 20.40
N GLN A 75 5.59 0.71 19.23
CA GLN A 75 4.80 0.35 18.07
C GLN A 75 3.86 -0.85 18.31
N ALA A 76 4.30 -1.85 19.07
CA ALA A 76 3.43 -2.96 19.48
C ALA A 76 2.26 -2.49 20.36
N ILE A 77 2.51 -1.56 21.29
CA ILE A 77 1.47 -0.95 22.14
C ILE A 77 0.48 -0.14 21.30
N LEU A 78 0.97 0.61 20.31
CA LEU A 78 0.13 1.38 19.39
C LEU A 78 -0.85 0.49 18.63
N ASN A 79 -0.34 -0.60 18.05
CA ASN A 79 -1.17 -1.60 17.39
C ASN A 79 -2.20 -2.20 18.36
N LEU A 80 -1.79 -2.51 19.59
CA LEU A 80 -2.72 -3.01 20.61
C LEU A 80 -3.85 -2.00 20.92
N TYR A 81 -3.53 -0.72 21.11
CA TYR A 81 -4.54 0.32 21.32
C TYR A 81 -5.49 0.41 20.14
N TYR A 82 -4.96 0.41 18.92
CA TYR A 82 -5.77 0.45 17.71
C TYR A 82 -6.73 -0.74 17.61
N TYR A 83 -6.25 -1.97 17.80
CA TYR A 83 -7.09 -3.17 17.70
C TYR A 83 -8.09 -3.32 18.86
N ARG A 84 -7.81 -2.70 20.02
CA ARG A 84 -8.77 -2.55 21.12
C ARG A 84 -9.76 -1.41 20.91
N LYS A 85 -9.69 -0.70 19.78
CA LYS A 85 -10.51 0.48 19.45
C LYS A 85 -10.27 1.67 20.39
N GLU A 86 -9.13 1.69 21.07
CA GLU A 86 -8.65 2.83 21.86
C GLU A 86 -7.98 3.86 20.93
N TYR A 87 -8.69 4.30 19.89
CA TYR A 87 -8.12 5.07 18.77
C TYR A 87 -7.49 6.39 19.19
N GLN A 88 -8.06 7.06 20.20
CA GLN A 88 -7.49 8.32 20.71
C GLN A 88 -6.12 8.08 21.37
N LEU A 89 -5.94 6.98 22.10
CA LEU A 89 -4.65 6.62 22.68
C LEU A 89 -3.66 6.22 21.59
N ALA A 90 -4.09 5.41 20.63
CA ALA A 90 -3.25 5.07 19.47
C ALA A 90 -2.79 6.33 18.73
N TRP A 91 -3.69 7.27 18.45
CA TRP A 91 -3.38 8.54 17.78
C TRP A 91 -2.33 9.37 18.53
N VAL A 92 -2.57 9.64 19.82
CA VAL A 92 -1.69 10.50 20.63
C VAL A 92 -0.28 9.91 20.72
N TRP A 93 -0.17 8.60 20.97
CA TRP A 93 1.10 7.93 21.05
C TRP A 93 1.79 7.82 19.68
N SER A 94 1.03 7.59 18.59
CA SER A 94 1.59 7.55 17.24
C SER A 94 2.23 8.89 16.88
N ARG A 95 1.57 10.01 17.19
CA ARG A 95 2.15 11.34 16.95
C ARG A 95 3.43 11.59 17.75
N ALA A 96 3.45 11.20 19.03
CA ALA A 96 4.64 11.34 19.86
C ALA A 96 5.81 10.53 19.28
N LEU A 97 5.58 9.25 18.94
CA LEU A 97 6.61 8.40 18.36
C LEU A 97 7.07 8.92 16.99
N LEU A 98 6.16 9.38 16.12
CA LEU A 98 6.51 9.91 14.80
C LEU A 98 7.35 11.19 14.87
N ARG A 99 7.07 12.09 15.82
CA ARG A 99 7.94 13.27 16.07
C ARG A 99 9.32 12.83 16.49
N ARG A 100 9.41 11.89 17.43
CA ARG A 100 10.69 11.39 17.94
C ARG A 100 11.50 10.64 16.86
N LEU A 101 10.82 10.03 15.89
CA LEU A 101 11.41 9.39 14.71
C LEU A 101 11.65 10.37 13.55
N TYR A 102 11.50 11.68 13.75
CA TYR A 102 11.73 12.72 12.74
C TYR A 102 10.88 12.54 11.47
N VAL A 103 9.63 12.07 11.64
CA VAL A 103 8.66 11.89 10.54
C VAL A 103 7.72 13.10 10.42
N LEU A 104 7.38 13.75 11.54
CA LEU A 104 6.48 14.92 11.55
C LEU A 104 7.27 16.21 11.67
N GLY A 105 7.05 17.12 10.72
CA GLY A 105 7.52 18.51 10.77
C GLY A 105 6.55 19.44 11.50
N GLU A 106 6.97 20.69 11.67
CA GLU A 106 6.21 21.71 12.42
C GLU A 106 5.29 22.56 11.52
N GLU A 107 5.75 22.94 10.32
CA GLU A 107 4.98 23.82 9.41
C GLU A 107 4.54 23.04 8.16
N VAL A 108 3.23 22.79 8.06
CA VAL A 108 2.58 22.19 6.88
C VAL A 108 2.03 23.30 6.00
N ARG A 109 2.20 23.14 4.68
CA ARG A 109 1.63 24.02 3.66
C ARG A 109 0.95 23.19 2.60
N TRP A 110 -0.13 23.74 2.04
CA TRP A 110 -0.88 23.11 0.97
C TRP A 110 -0.38 23.60 -0.38
N TYR A 111 0.08 22.66 -1.21
CA TYR A 111 0.54 22.91 -2.58
C TYR A 111 -0.26 22.06 -3.55
N HIS A 112 -1.00 22.71 -4.44
CA HIS A 112 -1.88 22.05 -5.40
C HIS A 112 -2.84 21.05 -4.73
N GLY A 113 -3.44 21.47 -3.62
CA GLY A 113 -4.38 20.64 -2.86
C GLY A 113 -3.75 19.52 -2.04
N ARG A 114 -2.42 19.49 -1.85
CA ARG A 114 -1.72 18.46 -1.07
C ARG A 114 -0.94 19.07 0.10
N PRO A 115 -0.98 18.47 1.29
CA PRO A 115 -0.16 18.93 2.40
C PRO A 115 1.29 18.50 2.20
N ALA A 116 2.24 19.41 2.47
CA ALA A 116 3.67 19.13 2.45
C ALA A 116 4.38 19.96 3.53
N PHE A 117 5.50 19.46 4.06
CA PHE A 117 6.32 20.23 4.99
C PHE A 117 7.07 21.35 4.27
N ARG A 118 7.16 22.52 4.90
CA ARG A 118 7.92 23.66 4.36
C ARG A 118 9.43 23.37 4.31
N THR A 119 9.93 22.64 5.29
CA THR A 119 11.35 22.28 5.43
C THR A 119 11.48 20.77 5.65
N PRO A 120 12.55 20.13 5.15
CA PRO A 120 12.82 18.74 5.45
C PRO A 120 12.86 18.48 6.96
N VAL A 121 12.16 17.46 7.43
CA VAL A 121 12.06 17.12 8.86
C VAL A 121 13.36 16.51 9.38
N ALA A 122 13.99 15.64 8.59
CA ALA A 122 15.24 14.98 8.93
C ALA A 122 16.40 15.59 8.13
N THR A 123 17.32 16.26 8.82
CA THR A 123 18.45 16.96 8.20
C THR A 123 19.76 16.19 8.28
N ASP A 124 19.92 15.32 9.27
CA ASP A 124 21.12 14.51 9.45
C ASP A 124 20.89 13.02 9.13
N LYS A 125 22.00 12.28 8.99
CA LYS A 125 21.98 10.86 8.61
C LYS A 125 21.25 9.97 9.63
N ALA A 126 21.33 10.27 10.91
CA ALA A 126 20.70 9.48 11.96
C ALA A 126 19.18 9.72 11.97
N ALA A 127 18.75 10.97 11.90
CA ALA A 127 17.34 11.34 11.74
C ALA A 127 16.73 10.73 10.48
N LEU A 128 17.46 10.74 9.36
CA LEU A 128 17.04 10.09 8.11
C LEU A 128 16.90 8.58 8.28
N LEU A 129 17.78 7.92 9.03
CA LEU A 129 17.69 6.49 9.31
C LEU A 129 16.44 6.16 10.15
N HIS A 130 16.16 6.94 11.19
CA HIS A 130 14.98 6.76 12.04
C HIS A 130 13.68 7.01 11.27
N SER A 131 13.59 8.10 10.50
CA SER A 131 12.38 8.46 9.76
C SER A 131 12.02 7.47 8.65
N ASN A 132 13.01 6.72 8.15
CA ASN A 132 12.83 5.70 7.11
C ASN A 132 12.76 4.27 7.65
N SER A 133 12.83 4.09 8.97
CA SER A 133 12.75 2.80 9.62
C SER A 133 11.39 2.11 9.38
N ALA A 134 11.36 0.78 9.52
CA ALA A 134 10.11 0.02 9.44
C ALA A 134 9.10 0.49 10.50
N VAL A 135 9.59 0.76 11.72
CA VAL A 135 8.75 1.28 12.82
C VAL A 135 8.10 2.60 12.44
N ALA A 136 8.85 3.56 11.88
CA ALA A 136 8.29 4.83 11.42
C ALA A 136 7.15 4.65 10.41
N LYS A 137 7.33 3.76 9.43
CA LYS A 137 6.32 3.48 8.39
C LYS A 137 5.06 2.83 8.97
N GLU A 138 5.20 1.85 9.86
CA GLU A 138 4.05 1.20 10.51
C GLU A 138 3.34 2.14 11.50
N THR A 139 4.10 2.99 12.20
CA THR A 139 3.54 4.01 13.10
C THR A 139 2.71 5.02 12.31
N LEU A 140 3.23 5.46 11.15
CA LEU A 140 2.57 6.39 10.25
C LEU A 140 1.29 5.80 9.67
N ASP A 141 1.36 4.56 9.21
CA ASP A 141 0.18 3.82 8.74
C ASP A 141 -0.90 3.69 9.82
N THR A 142 -0.49 3.39 11.07
CA THR A 142 -1.41 3.33 12.21
C THR A 142 -2.04 4.68 12.51
N ALA A 143 -1.27 5.77 12.43
CA ALA A 143 -1.77 7.13 12.61
C ALA A 143 -2.81 7.50 11.54
N LEU A 144 -2.54 7.18 10.27
CA LEU A 144 -3.49 7.39 9.17
C LEU A 144 -4.78 6.60 9.38
N ARG A 145 -4.67 5.34 9.81
CA ARG A 145 -5.85 4.53 10.14
C ARG A 145 -6.64 5.06 11.33
N CYS A 146 -6.01 5.76 12.28
CA CYS A 146 -6.73 6.42 13.37
C CYS A 146 -7.64 7.55 12.87
N ILE A 147 -7.25 8.28 11.81
CA ILE A 147 -8.08 9.32 11.17
C ILE A 147 -9.40 8.74 10.67
N LEU A 148 -9.41 7.48 10.22
CA LEU A 148 -10.63 6.80 9.73
C LEU A 148 -11.65 6.51 10.83
N HIS A 149 -11.18 6.31 12.06
CA HIS A 149 -11.97 5.77 13.15
C HIS A 149 -12.13 6.75 14.32
N HIS A 150 -11.41 7.86 14.26
CA HIS A 150 -11.47 8.92 15.24
C HIS A 150 -11.64 10.25 14.52
N ASN A 151 -12.58 11.07 14.98
CA ASN A 151 -12.92 12.35 14.38
C ASN A 151 -11.83 13.40 14.66
N ILE A 152 -10.66 13.21 14.06
CA ILE A 152 -9.48 14.04 14.23
C ILE A 152 -9.66 15.29 13.38
N PRO A 153 -9.53 16.51 13.95
CA PRO A 153 -9.58 17.75 13.18
C PRO A 153 -8.51 17.81 12.09
N LEU A 154 -8.82 18.47 10.97
CA LEU A 154 -7.87 18.62 9.85
C LEU A 154 -6.55 19.25 10.27
N GLU A 155 -6.58 20.31 11.09
CA GLU A 155 -5.34 20.97 11.54
C GLU A 155 -4.44 20.02 12.34
N GLU A 156 -5.03 19.05 13.05
CA GLU A 156 -4.26 18.04 13.79
C GLU A 156 -3.72 16.92 12.89
N ALA A 157 -4.46 16.58 11.84
CA ALA A 157 -4.13 15.50 10.91
C ALA A 157 -3.12 15.91 9.82
N GLU A 158 -3.07 17.20 9.47
CA GLU A 158 -2.22 17.76 8.42
C GLU A 158 -0.76 17.28 8.43
N PRO A 159 -0.03 17.29 9.58
CA PRO A 159 1.34 16.78 9.62
C PRO A 159 1.45 15.29 9.28
N VAL A 160 0.46 14.49 9.67
CA VAL A 160 0.44 13.04 9.38
C VAL A 160 0.14 12.80 7.90
N LEU A 161 -0.78 13.56 7.31
CA LEU A 161 -1.05 13.50 5.88
C LEU A 161 0.17 13.95 5.05
N ALA A 162 0.83 15.04 5.43
CA ALA A 162 2.05 15.53 4.78
C ALA A 162 3.17 14.47 4.79
N ALA A 163 3.42 13.86 5.96
CA ALA A 163 4.37 12.76 6.09
C ALA A 163 3.96 11.55 5.26
N GLY A 164 2.65 11.23 5.20
CA GLY A 164 2.09 10.21 4.34
C GLY A 164 2.50 10.40 2.89
N PHE A 165 2.27 11.59 2.32
CA PHE A 165 2.65 11.90 0.94
C PHE A 165 4.16 11.87 0.72
N GLU A 166 4.96 12.41 1.65
CA GLU A 166 6.42 12.38 1.55
C GLU A 166 6.96 10.93 1.50
N LYS A 167 6.41 10.03 2.33
CA LYS A 167 6.86 8.63 2.42
C LYS A 167 6.24 7.71 1.36
N ALA A 168 5.07 8.07 0.82
CA ALA A 168 4.40 7.31 -0.21
C ALA A 168 5.01 7.54 -1.60
N ARG A 169 5.44 8.77 -1.89
CA ARG A 169 5.84 9.17 -3.24
C ARG A 169 7.30 8.88 -3.55
N LEU A 170 7.59 8.70 -4.83
CA LEU A 170 8.95 8.77 -5.35
C LEU A 170 9.38 10.25 -5.49
N PRO A 171 10.69 10.53 -5.56
CA PRO A 171 11.18 11.85 -5.95
C PRO A 171 10.59 12.29 -7.30
N THR A 172 10.28 13.59 -7.45
CA THR A 172 9.65 14.16 -8.67
C THR A 172 10.41 13.79 -9.96
N ASN A 173 11.74 13.74 -9.91
CA ASN A 173 12.58 13.38 -11.05
C ASN A 173 12.31 11.96 -11.58
N ASN A 174 11.86 11.04 -10.72
CA ASN A 174 11.54 9.67 -11.11
C ASN A 174 10.23 9.59 -11.92
N TYR A 175 9.36 10.59 -11.79
CA TYR A 175 8.14 10.69 -12.61
C TYR A 175 8.38 11.47 -13.90
N ALA A 176 9.37 12.37 -13.92
CA ALA A 176 9.69 13.17 -15.09
C ALA A 176 10.10 12.32 -16.30
N ILE A 177 10.82 11.23 -16.07
CA ILE A 177 11.25 10.27 -17.12
C ILE A 177 10.09 9.47 -17.73
N LEU A 178 8.92 9.48 -17.10
CA LEU A 178 7.75 8.77 -17.63
C LEU A 178 7.10 9.51 -18.80
N TRP A 179 7.59 10.71 -19.11
CA TRP A 179 7.07 11.57 -20.16
C TRP A 179 8.19 12.09 -21.06
N HIS A 180 8.03 11.86 -22.36
CA HIS A 180 8.89 12.39 -23.40
C HIS A 180 8.04 13.01 -24.51
N ASP A 181 8.39 14.23 -24.93
CA ASP A 181 7.74 14.96 -26.03
C ASP A 181 6.21 15.03 -25.96
N GLY A 182 5.67 15.23 -24.75
CA GLY A 182 4.22 15.36 -24.54
C GLY A 182 3.46 14.04 -24.66
N LYS A 183 4.14 12.89 -24.58
CA LYS A 183 3.54 11.55 -24.51
C LYS A 183 4.13 10.73 -23.37
N SER A 184 3.40 9.73 -22.90
CA SER A 184 3.96 8.77 -21.94
C SER A 184 4.98 7.86 -22.64
N ASP A 185 6.06 7.54 -21.95
CA ASP A 185 6.97 6.49 -22.40
C ASP A 185 6.48 5.16 -21.83
N GLU A 186 5.92 4.29 -22.68
CA GLU A 186 5.37 3.01 -22.23
C GLU A 186 6.41 2.11 -21.55
N LYS A 187 7.67 2.15 -21.99
CA LYS A 187 8.73 1.30 -21.46
C LYS A 187 9.10 1.76 -20.06
N GLU A 188 9.31 3.06 -19.88
CA GLU A 188 9.63 3.64 -18.56
C GLU A 188 8.44 3.53 -17.61
N THR A 189 7.22 3.73 -18.11
CA THR A 189 5.98 3.55 -17.35
C THR A 189 5.82 2.11 -16.85
N LYS A 190 6.17 1.11 -17.68
CA LYS A 190 6.18 -0.31 -17.28
C LYS A 190 7.25 -0.63 -16.24
N ALA A 191 8.39 0.05 -16.28
CA ALA A 191 9.50 -0.14 -15.35
C ALA A 191 9.37 0.68 -14.04
N CYS A 192 8.44 1.64 -13.98
CA CYS A 192 8.27 2.52 -12.83
C CYS A 192 7.80 1.76 -11.58
N ALA A 193 8.43 2.05 -10.44
CA ALA A 193 8.01 1.52 -9.14
C ALA A 193 6.74 2.19 -8.57
N TRP A 194 6.28 3.30 -9.15
CA TRP A 194 5.14 4.17 -8.78
C TRP A 194 5.16 4.74 -7.35
N THR A 195 5.45 3.93 -6.34
CA THR A 195 5.49 4.27 -4.91
C THR A 195 6.47 3.34 -4.19
N HIS A 196 7.04 3.81 -3.07
CA HIS A 196 7.82 2.97 -2.17
C HIS A 196 6.96 2.06 -1.27
N ASN A 197 5.67 2.38 -1.08
CA ASN A 197 4.82 1.70 -0.12
C ASN A 197 3.33 1.75 -0.53
N PRO A 198 2.86 0.81 -1.36
CA PRO A 198 1.47 0.79 -1.82
C PRO A 198 0.45 0.58 -0.69
N GLY A 199 0.84 -0.07 0.41
CA GLY A 199 -0.04 -0.22 1.59
C GLY A 199 -0.29 1.12 2.28
N LEU A 200 0.77 1.91 2.45
CA LEU A 200 0.65 3.27 2.99
C LEU A 200 -0.21 4.18 2.11
N CYS A 201 -0.08 4.07 0.78
CA CYS A 201 -0.94 4.81 -0.16
C CYS A 201 -2.44 4.51 0.05
N LEU A 202 -2.81 3.28 0.37
CA LEU A 202 -4.20 2.92 0.65
C LEU A 202 -4.70 3.59 1.92
N SER A 203 -3.97 3.47 3.03
CA SER A 203 -4.34 4.10 4.30
C SER A 203 -4.37 5.63 4.18
N LEU A 204 -3.46 6.21 3.40
CA LEU A 204 -3.43 7.66 3.11
C LEU A 204 -4.65 8.09 2.30
N GLY A 205 -5.02 7.33 1.27
CA GLY A 205 -6.21 7.60 0.47
C GLY A 205 -7.49 7.48 1.29
N ASP A 206 -7.62 6.41 2.08
CA ASP A 206 -8.74 6.20 2.99
C ASP A 206 -8.83 7.40 3.96
N ALA A 207 -7.70 7.85 4.53
CA ALA A 207 -7.65 8.97 5.48
C ALA A 207 -8.04 10.30 4.82
N CYS A 208 -7.54 10.58 3.63
CA CYS A 208 -7.91 11.77 2.87
C CYS A 208 -9.41 11.78 2.55
N GLN A 209 -9.96 10.63 2.12
CA GLN A 209 -11.38 10.51 1.82
C GLN A 209 -12.25 10.73 3.06
N ALA A 210 -11.86 10.19 4.22
CA ALA A 210 -12.58 10.41 5.49
C ALA A 210 -12.57 11.87 5.94
N MET A 211 -11.66 12.69 5.43
CA MET A 211 -11.55 14.13 5.70
C MET A 211 -12.11 14.99 4.55
N ASP A 212 -12.88 14.41 3.62
CA ASP A 212 -13.44 15.08 2.44
C ASP A 212 -12.40 15.69 1.48
N LEU A 213 -11.16 15.20 1.52
CA LEU A 213 -10.03 15.63 0.70
C LEU A 213 -9.93 14.79 -0.58
N ALA A 214 -10.91 14.93 -1.46
CA ALA A 214 -11.06 14.08 -2.65
C ALA A 214 -9.82 14.08 -3.58
N ARG A 215 -9.19 15.24 -3.82
CA ARG A 215 -7.99 15.34 -4.69
C ARG A 215 -6.79 14.58 -4.13
N PRO A 216 -6.35 14.81 -2.87
CA PRO A 216 -5.38 13.95 -2.20
C PRO A 216 -5.72 12.45 -2.21
N ALA A 217 -7.00 12.12 -2.01
CA ALA A 217 -7.45 10.73 -2.01
C ALA A 217 -7.22 10.06 -3.38
N VAL A 218 -7.64 10.72 -4.47
CA VAL A 218 -7.40 10.24 -5.84
C VAL A 218 -5.91 10.02 -6.11
N GLU A 219 -5.04 10.95 -5.70
CA GLU A 219 -3.60 10.78 -5.86
C GLU A 219 -3.06 9.56 -5.11
N ALA A 220 -3.39 9.42 -3.84
CA ALA A 220 -2.91 8.31 -3.03
C ALA A 220 -3.37 6.96 -3.62
N TYR A 221 -4.64 6.83 -3.99
CA TYR A 221 -5.16 5.61 -4.61
C TYR A 221 -4.58 5.36 -6.01
N ALA A 222 -4.35 6.40 -6.80
CA ALA A 222 -3.73 6.27 -8.12
C ALA A 222 -2.31 5.68 -8.01
N LEU A 223 -1.51 6.15 -7.05
CA LEU A 223 -0.18 5.59 -6.79
C LEU A 223 -0.26 4.12 -6.37
N ALA A 224 -1.25 3.76 -5.53
CA ALA A 224 -1.52 2.36 -5.18
C ALA A 224 -1.92 1.52 -6.42
N ALA A 225 -2.77 2.07 -7.29
CA ALA A 225 -3.21 1.43 -8.54
C ALA A 225 -2.05 1.25 -9.53
N GLY A 226 -1.16 2.22 -9.67
CA GLY A 226 0.03 2.12 -10.51
C GLY A 226 0.94 0.97 -10.08
N ALA A 227 1.17 0.82 -8.77
CA ALA A 227 2.02 -0.23 -8.23
C ALA A 227 1.37 -1.63 -8.21
N ARG A 228 0.08 -1.74 -7.86
CA ARG A 228 -0.61 -3.03 -7.66
C ARG A 228 -1.51 -3.45 -8.82
N GLY A 229 -1.81 -2.53 -9.73
CA GLY A 229 -2.82 -2.69 -10.77
C GLY A 229 -4.25 -2.34 -10.29
N PRO A 230 -5.23 -2.44 -11.20
CA PRO A 230 -6.62 -2.04 -10.95
C PRO A 230 -7.37 -3.14 -10.20
N HIS A 231 -7.14 -3.20 -8.88
CA HIS A 231 -7.86 -4.09 -7.96
C HIS A 231 -9.19 -3.47 -7.55
N TRP A 232 -10.24 -4.29 -7.36
CA TRP A 232 -11.61 -3.80 -7.14
C TRP A 232 -11.73 -2.79 -6.00
N ARG A 233 -11.04 -3.04 -4.87
CA ARG A 233 -11.06 -2.12 -3.72
C ARG A 233 -10.46 -0.76 -4.08
N ILE A 234 -9.33 -0.73 -4.79
CA ILE A 234 -8.68 0.52 -5.21
C ILE A 234 -9.57 1.26 -6.19
N CYS A 235 -10.11 0.56 -7.19
CA CYS A 235 -10.98 1.16 -8.20
C CYS A 235 -12.29 1.67 -7.61
N ALA A 236 -12.87 0.99 -6.61
CA ALA A 236 -14.06 1.46 -5.91
C ALA A 236 -13.76 2.75 -5.12
N GLN A 237 -12.63 2.82 -4.41
CA GLN A 237 -12.28 4.04 -3.68
C GLN A 237 -11.92 5.22 -4.60
N LEU A 238 -11.23 4.95 -5.71
CA LEU A 238 -11.01 5.93 -6.78
C LEU A 238 -12.33 6.45 -7.33
N LEU A 239 -13.28 5.56 -7.59
CA LEU A 239 -14.60 5.91 -8.06
C LEU A 239 -15.29 6.91 -7.11
N HIS A 240 -15.35 6.60 -5.82
CA HIS A 240 -15.93 7.49 -4.80
C HIS A 240 -15.28 8.87 -4.80
N SER A 241 -13.94 8.89 -4.75
CA SER A 241 -13.17 10.13 -4.71
C SER A 241 -13.38 10.97 -5.98
N LEU A 242 -13.39 10.34 -7.16
CA LEU A 242 -13.66 11.01 -8.44
C LEU A 242 -15.09 11.53 -8.52
N CYS A 243 -16.08 10.77 -8.03
CA CYS A 243 -17.46 11.24 -7.94
C CYS A 243 -17.60 12.47 -7.04
N ASP A 244 -16.86 12.54 -5.94
CA ASP A 244 -16.84 13.71 -5.06
C ASP A 244 -16.15 14.91 -5.69
N MET A 245 -15.10 14.69 -6.49
CA MET A 245 -14.51 15.75 -7.31
C MET A 245 -15.52 16.28 -8.34
N VAL A 246 -16.23 15.41 -9.07
CA VAL A 246 -17.24 15.81 -10.07
C VAL A 246 -18.30 16.76 -9.50
N LYS A 247 -18.67 16.62 -8.22
CA LYS A 247 -19.64 17.51 -7.54
C LYS A 247 -19.07 18.92 -7.27
N LYS A 248 -17.74 19.04 -7.14
CA LYS A 248 -17.03 20.26 -6.71
C LYS A 248 -16.34 21.00 -7.85
N GLU A 249 -16.05 20.34 -8.97
CA GLU A 249 -15.28 20.88 -10.09
C GLU A 249 -16.11 21.62 -11.15
N PRO A 250 -15.50 22.53 -11.93
CA PRO A 250 -16.18 23.24 -13.02
C PRO A 250 -16.56 22.31 -14.17
N ALA A 251 -17.61 22.68 -14.92
CA ALA A 251 -18.20 21.86 -15.98
C ALA A 251 -17.18 21.36 -17.04
N SER A 252 -16.13 22.12 -17.32
CA SER A 252 -15.08 21.75 -18.28
C SER A 252 -14.26 20.52 -17.89
N SER A 253 -14.17 20.20 -16.60
CA SER A 253 -13.37 19.07 -16.08
C SER A 253 -14.23 17.87 -15.68
N VAL A 254 -15.55 18.08 -15.62
CA VAL A 254 -16.52 17.07 -15.18
C VAL A 254 -16.54 15.85 -16.11
N ASP A 255 -16.43 16.03 -17.42
CA ASP A 255 -16.54 14.90 -18.36
C ASP A 255 -15.36 13.94 -18.28
N SER A 256 -14.13 14.46 -18.18
CA SER A 256 -12.92 13.64 -17.99
C SER A 256 -12.97 12.85 -16.69
N LEU A 257 -13.40 13.48 -15.60
CA LEU A 257 -13.53 12.83 -14.31
C LEU A 257 -14.62 11.76 -14.32
N ARG A 258 -15.75 12.00 -15.01
CA ARG A 258 -16.80 10.99 -15.23
C ARG A 258 -16.30 9.80 -16.02
N VAL A 259 -15.50 10.03 -17.07
CA VAL A 259 -14.91 8.95 -17.87
C VAL A 259 -13.97 8.09 -17.02
N LEU A 260 -13.08 8.70 -16.24
CA LEU A 260 -12.19 7.98 -15.32
C LEU A 260 -12.98 7.21 -14.25
N ALA A 261 -14.00 7.82 -13.68
CA ALA A 261 -14.85 7.19 -12.67
C ALA A 261 -15.60 5.97 -13.24
N ARG A 262 -16.17 6.08 -14.44
CA ARG A 262 -16.83 4.95 -15.13
C ARG A 262 -15.84 3.83 -15.45
N ALA A 263 -14.64 4.16 -15.91
CA ALA A 263 -13.60 3.16 -16.14
C ALA A 263 -13.21 2.44 -14.84
N CYS A 264 -13.08 3.19 -13.73
CA CYS A 264 -12.85 2.61 -12.40
C CYS A 264 -14.01 1.70 -11.97
N ALA A 265 -15.26 2.11 -12.17
CA ALA A 265 -16.44 1.29 -11.86
C ALA A 265 -16.45 -0.04 -12.63
N THR A 266 -16.14 -0.01 -13.94
CA THR A 266 -16.00 -1.21 -14.78
C THR A 266 -14.89 -2.13 -14.27
N CYS A 267 -13.71 -1.58 -13.96
CA CYS A 267 -12.61 -2.35 -13.39
C CYS A 267 -12.95 -2.91 -12.00
N ALA A 268 -13.68 -2.15 -11.19
CA ALA A 268 -14.13 -2.58 -9.88
C ALA A 268 -15.08 -3.78 -10.00
N LEU A 269 -16.15 -3.68 -10.80
CA LEU A 269 -17.11 -4.77 -11.00
C LEU A 269 -16.47 -6.03 -11.60
N SER A 270 -15.58 -5.86 -12.58
CA SER A 270 -14.93 -7.00 -13.27
C SER A 270 -13.92 -7.75 -12.40
N SER A 271 -13.31 -7.09 -11.41
CA SER A 271 -12.35 -7.73 -10.49
C SER A 271 -12.92 -7.99 -9.09
N CYS A 272 -14.18 -7.63 -8.83
CA CYS A 272 -14.83 -7.82 -7.54
C CYS A 272 -15.22 -9.29 -7.33
N PRO A 273 -14.94 -9.87 -6.15
CA PRO A 273 -15.46 -11.19 -5.77
C PRO A 273 -16.98 -11.25 -5.91
N SER A 274 -17.51 -12.38 -6.37
CA SER A 274 -18.94 -12.59 -6.62
C SER A 274 -19.83 -12.18 -5.44
N LYS A 275 -19.43 -12.58 -4.23
CA LYS A 275 -20.14 -12.30 -2.96
C LYS A 275 -20.28 -10.81 -2.63
N LEU A 276 -19.41 -9.95 -3.16
CA LEU A 276 -19.39 -8.52 -2.88
C LEU A 276 -19.93 -7.68 -4.04
N ARG A 277 -20.10 -8.30 -5.22
CA ARG A 277 -20.44 -7.60 -6.46
C ARG A 277 -21.80 -6.91 -6.40
N GLN A 278 -22.78 -7.50 -5.68
CA GLN A 278 -24.09 -6.87 -5.48
C GLN A 278 -23.98 -5.58 -4.66
N THR A 279 -23.29 -5.63 -3.52
CA THR A 279 -23.08 -4.46 -2.66
C THR A 279 -22.36 -3.36 -3.43
N LEU A 280 -21.30 -3.71 -4.17
CA LEU A 280 -20.58 -2.77 -5.01
C LEU A 280 -21.46 -2.20 -6.12
N LEU A 281 -22.32 -3.00 -6.75
CA LEU A 281 -23.24 -2.51 -7.78
C LEU A 281 -24.24 -1.50 -7.21
N HIS A 282 -24.84 -1.78 -6.06
CA HIS A 282 -25.75 -0.84 -5.40
C HIS A 282 -25.05 0.48 -5.07
N ASP A 283 -23.81 0.40 -4.59
CA ASP A 283 -22.98 1.56 -4.29
C ASP A 283 -22.67 2.38 -5.55
N ILE A 284 -22.28 1.73 -6.66
CA ILE A 284 -22.07 2.39 -7.97
C ILE A 284 -23.35 3.08 -8.46
N LEU A 285 -24.50 2.41 -8.33
CA LEU A 285 -25.79 2.94 -8.78
C LEU A 285 -26.35 4.05 -7.87
N SER A 286 -25.74 4.29 -6.70
CA SER A 286 -26.09 5.43 -5.86
C SER A 286 -25.68 6.78 -6.50
N PHE A 287 -24.78 6.75 -7.49
CA PHE A 287 -24.36 7.92 -8.24
C PHE A 287 -25.30 8.20 -9.44
N PRO A 288 -26.01 9.34 -9.48
CA PRO A 288 -27.10 9.56 -10.44
C PRO A 288 -26.73 9.44 -11.94
N TRP A 289 -25.49 9.72 -12.30
CA TRP A 289 -25.01 9.72 -13.69
C TRP A 289 -24.32 8.40 -14.09
N MET A 290 -24.21 7.42 -13.20
CA MET A 290 -23.67 6.09 -13.52
C MET A 290 -24.65 5.21 -14.28
N SER A 291 -25.96 5.44 -14.08
CA SER A 291 -27.04 4.66 -14.71
C SER A 291 -27.46 5.19 -16.08
N VAL A 292 -26.97 6.37 -16.48
CA VAL A 292 -27.45 7.03 -17.70
C VAL A 292 -26.69 6.45 -18.91
N GLN A 293 -27.40 5.69 -19.75
CA GLN A 293 -26.92 5.21 -21.05
C GLN A 293 -26.68 6.35 -22.05
N ASN A 294 -27.30 7.51 -21.83
CA ASN A 294 -27.27 8.66 -22.71
C ASN A 294 -26.36 9.77 -22.20
N ASP A 295 -25.33 10.08 -22.97
CA ASP A 295 -25.26 11.34 -23.70
C ASP A 295 -23.85 11.44 -24.22
N LYS A 296 -23.67 11.20 -25.52
CA LYS A 296 -22.55 11.70 -26.33
C LYS A 296 -21.27 11.99 -25.52
N ILE A 297 -20.76 11.02 -24.74
CA ILE A 297 -19.36 11.04 -24.34
C ILE A 297 -18.72 10.83 -25.69
N ALA A 298 -18.33 11.95 -26.31
CA ALA A 298 -18.28 12.07 -27.75
C ALA A 298 -17.64 10.81 -28.34
N GLU A 299 -18.16 10.36 -29.48
CA GLU A 299 -17.46 9.45 -30.41
C GLU A 299 -16.17 10.11 -30.93
N THR A 300 -15.41 10.78 -30.07
CA THR A 300 -14.02 11.10 -30.26
C THR A 300 -13.28 9.81 -29.97
N ASP A 301 -13.03 9.07 -31.05
CA ASP A 301 -12.21 7.86 -31.15
C ASP A 301 -10.79 8.01 -30.57
N SER A 302 -10.42 9.19 -30.07
CA SER A 302 -9.13 9.47 -29.46
C SER A 302 -9.29 10.26 -28.16
N TRP A 303 -9.79 9.61 -27.10
CA TRP A 303 -9.37 10.00 -25.74
C TRP A 303 -7.93 9.51 -25.54
N ASP A 304 -7.02 10.01 -26.38
CA ASP A 304 -5.60 9.75 -26.25
C ASP A 304 -5.13 10.32 -24.91
N GLU A 305 -4.10 9.73 -24.33
CA GLU A 305 -3.56 10.18 -23.04
C GLU A 305 -3.34 11.70 -22.93
N PRO A 306 -2.86 12.43 -23.98
CA PRO A 306 -2.73 13.88 -23.92
C PRO A 306 -4.07 14.63 -23.81
N ALA A 307 -5.14 14.11 -24.41
CA ALA A 307 -6.47 14.74 -24.38
C ALA A 307 -7.08 14.65 -22.97
N ILE A 308 -6.99 13.49 -22.32
CA ILE A 308 -7.49 13.35 -20.94
C ILE A 308 -6.63 14.16 -19.95
N VAL A 309 -5.30 14.21 -20.13
CA VAL A 309 -4.41 15.04 -19.29
C VAL A 309 -4.76 16.52 -19.41
N SER A 310 -4.98 17.00 -20.63
CA SER A 310 -5.41 18.38 -20.89
C SER A 310 -6.78 18.68 -20.28
N ALA A 311 -7.67 17.69 -20.27
CA ALA A 311 -9.05 17.83 -19.83
C ALA A 311 -9.28 17.54 -18.33
N ALA A 312 -8.27 17.08 -17.60
CA ALA A 312 -8.27 16.90 -16.15
C ALA A 312 -7.11 17.66 -15.48
N PRO A 313 -6.99 19.00 -15.67
CA PRO A 313 -5.88 19.79 -15.14
C PRO A 313 -5.80 19.80 -13.61
N GLU A 314 -6.88 19.38 -12.95
CA GLU A 314 -7.00 19.32 -11.49
C GLU A 314 -6.21 18.17 -10.85
N LEU A 315 -5.86 17.14 -11.64
CA LEU A 315 -5.05 16.03 -11.18
C LEU A 315 -3.57 16.26 -11.53
N PRO A 316 -2.65 15.98 -10.61
CA PRO A 316 -1.24 15.97 -10.92
C PRO A 316 -0.92 14.98 -12.03
N ARG A 317 0.04 15.33 -12.88
CA ARG A 317 0.38 14.57 -14.09
C ARG A 317 0.76 13.12 -13.76
N GLU A 318 1.47 12.92 -12.66
CA GLU A 318 1.86 11.62 -12.13
C GLU A 318 0.66 10.77 -11.70
N THR A 319 -0.36 11.38 -11.09
CA THR A 319 -1.61 10.73 -10.68
C THR A 319 -2.35 10.22 -11.91
N TYR A 320 -2.45 11.05 -12.94
CA TYR A 320 -3.07 10.65 -14.20
C TYR A 320 -2.34 9.47 -14.84
N LEU A 321 -1.02 9.53 -14.96
CA LEU A 321 -0.25 8.43 -15.53
C LEU A 321 -0.46 7.12 -14.78
N ALA A 322 -0.49 7.16 -13.45
CA ALA A 322 -0.67 5.97 -12.64
C ALA A 322 -2.04 5.33 -12.89
N LEU A 323 -3.08 6.17 -13.01
CA LEU A 323 -4.42 5.73 -13.38
C LEU A 323 -4.44 5.13 -14.77
N SER A 324 -3.97 5.85 -15.78
CA SER A 324 -3.99 5.39 -17.17
C SER A 324 -3.20 4.11 -17.37
N TYR A 325 -1.99 4.03 -16.81
CA TYR A 325 -1.21 2.81 -16.84
C TYR A 325 -1.93 1.64 -16.17
N SER A 326 -2.50 1.85 -14.99
CA SER A 326 -3.19 0.79 -14.25
C SER A 326 -4.44 0.30 -15.01
N LEU A 327 -5.24 1.20 -15.56
CA LEU A 327 -6.46 0.90 -16.29
C LEU A 327 -6.18 0.27 -17.65
N LYS A 328 -5.14 0.74 -18.38
CA LYS A 328 -4.73 0.20 -19.70
C LYS A 328 -4.43 -1.30 -19.67
N ARG A 329 -3.99 -1.85 -18.52
CA ARG A 329 -3.83 -3.30 -18.32
C ARG A 329 -5.13 -4.11 -18.44
N ARG A 330 -6.29 -3.47 -18.32
CA ARG A 330 -7.64 -4.06 -18.47
C ARG A 330 -8.34 -3.63 -19.75
N GLY A 331 -7.89 -2.54 -20.38
CA GLY A 331 -8.43 -1.98 -21.60
C GLY A 331 -8.22 -0.47 -21.65
N GLU A 332 -8.42 0.14 -22.81
CA GLU A 332 -8.38 1.59 -22.95
C GLU A 332 -9.47 2.26 -22.09
N ILE A 333 -9.16 3.41 -21.48
CA ILE A 333 -10.05 4.09 -20.52
C ILE A 333 -11.44 4.36 -21.14
N ALA A 334 -11.48 4.86 -22.37
CA ALA A 334 -12.73 5.12 -23.08
C ALA A 334 -13.55 3.83 -23.26
N ALA A 335 -12.91 2.74 -23.69
CA ALA A 335 -13.56 1.45 -23.86
C ALA A 335 -14.09 0.89 -22.52
N LEU A 336 -13.32 1.02 -21.44
CA LEU A 336 -13.76 0.61 -20.10
C LEU A 336 -14.97 1.43 -19.62
N SER A 337 -14.97 2.74 -19.86
CA SER A 337 -16.08 3.64 -19.52
C SER A 337 -17.38 3.30 -20.27
N GLN A 338 -17.24 2.96 -21.56
CA GLN A 338 -18.35 2.57 -22.43
C GLN A 338 -18.95 1.20 -22.05
N ARG A 339 -18.14 0.28 -21.50
CA ARG A 339 -18.59 -1.05 -21.06
C ARG A 339 -19.41 -1.07 -19.77
N LEU A 340 -19.46 0.03 -19.02
CA LEU A 340 -20.13 0.07 -17.71
C LEU A 340 -21.62 -0.33 -17.78
N PRO A 341 -22.45 0.17 -18.72
CA PRO A 341 -23.87 -0.21 -18.80
C PRO A 341 -24.06 -1.70 -19.02
N ASP A 342 -23.26 -2.33 -19.89
CA ASP A 342 -23.32 -3.76 -20.15
C ASP A 342 -22.93 -4.57 -18.90
N MET A 343 -21.86 -4.14 -18.21
CA MET A 343 -21.43 -4.76 -16.95
C MET A 343 -22.49 -4.65 -15.86
N VAL A 344 -23.17 -3.51 -15.76
CA VAL A 344 -24.29 -3.28 -14.85
C VAL A 344 -25.47 -4.18 -15.19
N SER A 345 -25.84 -4.30 -16.47
CA SER A 345 -26.92 -5.18 -16.94
C SER A 345 -26.61 -6.63 -16.63
N MET A 346 -25.45 -7.12 -17.06
CA MET A 346 -24.99 -8.49 -16.82
C MET A 346 -24.97 -8.81 -15.32
N THR A 347 -24.47 -7.90 -14.48
CA THR A 347 -24.45 -8.11 -13.03
C THR A 347 -25.87 -8.17 -12.47
N ARG A 348 -26.80 -7.32 -12.95
CA ARG A 348 -28.21 -7.36 -12.53
C ARG A 348 -28.88 -8.67 -12.94
N ASP A 349 -28.66 -9.13 -14.16
CA ASP A 349 -29.25 -10.36 -14.69
C ASP A 349 -28.72 -11.59 -13.94
N LEU A 350 -27.42 -11.63 -13.65
CA LEU A 350 -26.81 -12.67 -12.81
C LEU A 350 -27.40 -12.71 -11.40
N LEU A 351 -27.73 -11.55 -10.83
CA LEU A 351 -28.33 -11.48 -9.49
C LEU A 351 -29.82 -11.83 -9.47
N GLN A 352 -30.55 -11.54 -10.55
CA GLN A 352 -31.99 -11.83 -10.65
C GLN A 352 -32.27 -13.27 -11.06
N ASN A 353 -31.42 -13.86 -11.90
CA ASN A 353 -31.65 -15.17 -12.52
C ASN A 353 -30.66 -16.26 -12.05
N GLY A 354 -29.61 -15.90 -11.31
CA GLY A 354 -28.63 -16.85 -10.78
C GLY A 354 -29.14 -17.61 -9.56
N SER A 355 -29.32 -18.93 -9.70
CA SER A 355 -29.37 -19.83 -8.54
C SER A 355 -28.08 -19.68 -7.74
N ALA A 356 -28.18 -19.61 -6.41
CA ALA A 356 -27.03 -19.46 -5.50
C ALA A 356 -25.92 -20.52 -5.72
N ASP A 357 -26.21 -21.62 -6.41
CA ASP A 357 -25.28 -22.71 -6.73
C ASP A 357 -24.34 -22.45 -7.92
N SER A 358 -24.59 -21.45 -8.78
CA SER A 358 -23.73 -21.19 -9.95
C SER A 358 -22.43 -20.44 -9.61
N PHE A 359 -22.20 -20.09 -8.34
CA PHE A 359 -21.05 -19.31 -7.88
C PHE A 359 -19.86 -20.14 -7.38
N ALA A 360 -19.97 -21.47 -7.39
CA ALA A 360 -18.92 -22.37 -6.88
C ALA A 360 -17.98 -22.94 -7.96
N LEU A 361 -18.23 -22.67 -9.24
CA LEU A 361 -17.43 -23.21 -10.35
C LEU A 361 -16.84 -22.03 -11.13
N GLU A 362 -15.51 -21.92 -11.11
CA GLU A 362 -14.61 -20.99 -11.85
C GLU A 362 -13.63 -20.17 -10.98
N GLU A 363 -13.45 -20.48 -9.68
CA GLU A 363 -12.28 -19.96 -8.93
C GLU A 363 -10.96 -20.69 -9.28
N ASP A 364 -11.01 -21.91 -9.82
CA ASP A 364 -9.80 -22.71 -10.09
C ASP A 364 -9.12 -22.42 -11.44
N ASP A 365 -9.86 -22.02 -12.49
CA ASP A 365 -9.27 -21.89 -13.84
C ASP A 365 -8.61 -20.52 -14.13
N LEU A 366 -8.90 -19.49 -13.33
CA LEU A 366 -8.24 -18.17 -13.45
C LEU A 366 -7.03 -18.02 -12.51
N ALA A 367 -6.82 -18.96 -11.59
CA ALA A 367 -5.72 -18.93 -10.62
C ALA A 367 -4.36 -19.32 -11.23
N GLU A 368 -4.33 -20.01 -12.37
CA GLU A 368 -3.08 -20.47 -13.00
C GLU A 368 -2.41 -19.44 -13.95
N SER A 369 -3.09 -18.36 -14.34
CA SER A 369 -2.51 -17.32 -15.23
C SER A 369 -2.11 -16.01 -14.53
N ALA A 370 -2.41 -15.85 -13.24
CA ALA A 370 -2.00 -14.69 -12.47
C ALA A 370 -0.60 -14.88 -11.84
N PRO A 371 0.33 -13.93 -11.99
CA PRO A 371 1.65 -14.03 -11.35
C PRO A 371 1.49 -14.18 -9.83
N ARG A 372 2.19 -15.18 -9.27
CA ARG A 372 2.11 -15.67 -7.88
C ARG A 372 2.38 -14.63 -6.76
N SER A 373 2.56 -13.35 -7.08
CA SER A 373 2.90 -12.29 -6.11
C SER A 373 1.70 -11.59 -5.44
N VAL A 374 0.45 -12.01 -5.73
CA VAL A 374 -0.77 -11.38 -5.17
C VAL A 374 -1.26 -12.06 -3.88
N ARG A 375 -0.66 -13.16 -3.44
CA ARG A 375 -1.00 -13.82 -2.16
C ARG A 375 -0.24 -13.20 -0.98
N ALA A 376 -0.58 -11.97 -0.60
CA ALA A 376 -0.32 -11.41 0.73
C ALA A 376 -1.14 -10.12 0.91
N LEU A 377 -2.39 -10.26 1.35
CA LEU A 377 -3.11 -9.34 2.21
C LEU A 377 -4.04 -10.16 3.10
#